data_AF-A0A7K1BA00-F1
#
_entry.id   AF-A0A7K1BA00-F1
#
_cell.length_a   1.000
_cell.length_b   1.000
_cell.length_c   1.000
_cell.angle_alpha   90.00
_cell.angle_beta   90.00
_cell.angle_gamma   90.00
#
_symmetry.space_group_name_H-M   'P 1'
#
loop_
_entity.id
_entity.type
_entity.pdbx_description
1 polymer ?
#
loop_
_entity_poly.entity_id
_entity_poly.type
_entity_poly.pdbx_seq_one_letter_code
_entity_poly.pdbx_strand_id
1 'polypeptide(L)'
;MARGEFDRLPGTGKPIAGLDGPHDELWWVKDKLRREELATLPPSLAVRRDRDQLLEALPTFRTEAAVRAAVEELNERIRRLNRYGSPSGPPTTLMAQDVDAIVARWRTAVHDDT
;
A
#
# COMPACT_ATOMS: atom_id res chain seq x y z
N MET A 1 -46.75 15.27 7.85
CA MET A 1 -45.80 15.33 8.98
C MET A 1 -44.62 14.44 8.63
N ALA A 2 -43.45 15.01 8.36
CA ALA A 2 -42.25 14.25 7.97
C ALA A 2 -41.52 13.74 9.23
N ARG A 3 -41.11 12.48 9.23
CA ARG A 3 -40.54 11.76 10.38
C ARG A 3 -39.10 12.22 10.63
N GLY A 4 -38.77 12.51 11.89
CA GLY A 4 -37.43 12.80 12.39
C GLY A 4 -36.50 11.57 12.39
N GLU A 5 -36.42 10.86 11.26
CA GLU A 5 -35.53 9.71 11.08
C GLU A 5 -34.04 10.09 11.06
N PHE A 6 -33.74 11.39 11.02
CA PHE A 6 -32.38 11.94 10.97
C PHE A 6 -31.92 12.62 12.28
N ASP A 7 -32.80 12.73 13.30
CA ASP A 7 -32.54 13.58 14.49
C ASP A 7 -31.56 12.99 15.51
N ARG A 8 -31.03 11.77 15.29
CA ARG A 8 -30.07 11.12 16.21
C ARG A 8 -28.95 10.36 15.51
N LEU A 9 -28.50 10.83 14.36
CA LEU A 9 -27.36 10.22 13.70
C LEU A 9 -26.06 10.49 14.48
N PRO A 10 -25.18 9.48 14.62
CA PRO A 10 -23.83 9.71 15.13
C PRO A 10 -23.09 10.67 14.19
N GLY A 11 -22.85 11.91 14.64
CA GLY A 11 -22.17 12.95 13.85
C GLY A 11 -23.03 14.17 13.51
N THR A 12 -24.31 14.22 13.89
CA THR A 12 -25.15 15.41 13.68
C THR A 12 -24.51 16.64 14.33
N GLY A 13 -24.21 17.67 13.54
CA GLY A 13 -23.62 18.93 14.00
C GLY A 13 -22.13 18.88 14.35
N LYS A 14 -21.44 17.75 14.17
CA LYS A 14 -19.99 17.69 14.35
C LYS A 14 -19.30 18.11 13.04
N PRO A 15 -18.25 18.96 13.09
CA PRO A 15 -17.45 19.26 11.91
C PRO A 15 -16.85 17.97 11.35
N ILE A 16 -16.85 17.82 10.01
CA ILE A 16 -16.21 16.67 9.37
C ILE A 16 -14.71 16.79 9.64
N ALA A 17 -14.16 15.80 10.36
CA ALA A 17 -12.75 15.77 10.67
C ALA A 17 -11.93 15.73 9.36
N GLY A 18 -11.01 16.70 9.18
CA GLY A 18 -10.13 16.77 8.02
C GLY A 18 -10.59 17.67 6.87
N LEU A 19 -11.67 18.45 7.03
CA LEU A 19 -12.10 19.46 6.03
C LEU A 19 -11.10 20.62 5.86
N ASP A 20 -10.34 20.95 6.91
CA ASP A 20 -9.54 22.18 6.97
C ASP A 20 -8.08 21.98 6.53
N GLY A 21 -7.74 20.77 6.05
CA GLY A 21 -6.41 20.38 5.58
C GLY A 21 -6.30 20.29 4.06
N PRO A 22 -5.10 20.08 3.50
CA PRO A 22 -4.92 19.85 2.07
C PRO A 22 -5.82 18.69 1.60
N HIS A 23 -6.54 18.91 0.49
CA HIS A 23 -7.54 17.99 -0.04
C HIS A 23 -6.90 16.66 -0.44
N ASP A 24 -6.95 15.69 0.46
CA ASP A 24 -6.55 14.32 0.20
C ASP A 24 -7.75 13.58 -0.38
N GLU A 25 -7.78 13.34 -1.69
CA GLU A 25 -8.88 12.61 -2.37
C GLU A 25 -9.14 11.23 -1.75
N LEU A 26 -8.16 10.66 -1.04
CA LEU A 26 -8.24 9.37 -0.37
C LEU A 26 -8.58 9.48 1.14
N TRP A 27 -8.94 10.66 1.65
CA TRP A 27 -9.22 10.89 3.08
C TRP A 27 -10.28 9.91 3.63
N TRP A 28 -11.33 9.67 2.85
CA TRP A 28 -12.44 8.78 3.21
C TRP A 28 -12.03 7.30 3.20
N VAL A 29 -11.09 6.91 2.33
CA VAL A 29 -10.53 5.54 2.28
C VAL A 29 -9.69 5.28 3.52
N LYS A 30 -8.82 6.23 3.88
CA LYS A 30 -7.96 6.15 5.08
C LYS A 30 -8.80 6.11 6.37
N ASP A 31 -9.85 6.91 6.44
CA ASP A 31 -10.80 6.92 7.55
C ASP A 31 -11.61 5.61 7.63
N LYS A 32 -12.07 5.06 6.49
CA LYS A 32 -12.75 3.75 6.43
C LYS A 32 -11.85 2.60 6.87
N LEU A 33 -10.59 2.57 6.40
CA LEU A 33 -9.58 1.59 6.81
C LEU A 33 -9.30 1.64 8.31
N ARG A 34 -9.27 2.86 8.90
CA ARG A 34 -9.09 3.05 10.34
C ARG A 34 -10.31 2.61 11.15
N ARG A 35 -11.52 2.89 10.64
CA ARG A 35 -12.80 2.60 11.32
C ARG A 35 -13.14 1.12 11.39
N GLU A 36 -12.70 0.33 10.42
CA GLU A 36 -13.08 -1.09 10.34
C GLU A 36 -12.06 -2.04 10.97
N GLU A 37 -10.98 -1.52 11.59
CA GLU A 37 -9.93 -2.33 12.25
C GLU A 37 -9.52 -3.58 11.45
N LEU A 38 -9.50 -3.46 10.11
CA LEU A 38 -9.08 -4.53 9.21
C LEU A 38 -7.57 -4.71 9.37
N ALA A 39 -7.18 -5.48 10.39
CA ALA A 39 -5.79 -5.76 10.77
C ALA A 39 -5.00 -6.48 9.67
N THR A 40 -5.67 -6.95 8.62
CA THR A 40 -5.07 -7.58 7.45
C THR A 40 -5.45 -6.81 6.19
N LEU A 41 -4.46 -6.17 5.57
CA LEU A 41 -4.62 -5.56 4.25
C LEU A 41 -5.14 -6.62 3.27
N PRO A 42 -6.12 -6.29 2.40
CA PRO A 42 -6.46 -7.12 1.26
C PRO A 42 -5.20 -7.54 0.50
N PRO A 43 -5.13 -8.77 -0.05
CA PRO A 43 -3.92 -9.27 -0.70
C PRO A 43 -3.33 -8.32 -1.76
N SER A 44 -4.18 -7.62 -2.51
CA SER A 44 -3.75 -6.63 -3.50
C SER A 44 -3.08 -5.39 -2.89
N LEU A 45 -3.51 -4.94 -1.71
CA LEU A 45 -2.88 -3.85 -0.98
C LEU A 45 -1.65 -4.31 -0.20
N ALA A 46 -1.65 -5.55 0.30
CA ALA A 46 -0.49 -6.13 0.98
C ALA A 46 0.73 -6.18 0.06
N VAL A 47 0.58 -6.70 -1.16
CA VAL A 47 1.71 -6.79 -2.11
C VAL A 47 2.21 -5.41 -2.55
N ARG A 48 1.33 -4.41 -2.67
CA ARG A 48 1.75 -3.02 -2.94
C ARG A 48 2.59 -2.45 -1.81
N ARG A 49 2.14 -2.66 -0.56
CA ARG A 49 2.89 -2.26 0.63
C ARG A 49 4.24 -2.94 0.71
N ASP A 50 4.31 -4.25 0.46
CA ASP A 50 5.58 -4.98 0.52
C ASP A 50 6.58 -4.48 -0.52
N ARG A 51 6.09 -4.11 -1.72
CA ARG A 51 6.91 -3.45 -2.74
C ARG A 51 7.44 -2.11 -2.24
N ASP A 52 6.61 -1.30 -1.59
CA ASP A 52 7.06 -0.01 -1.03
C ASP A 52 8.09 -0.20 0.08
N GLN A 53 7.86 -1.15 0.99
CA GLN A 53 8.79 -1.50 2.06
C GLN A 53 10.11 -2.05 1.54
N LEU A 54 10.08 -2.86 0.47
CA LEU A 54 11.29 -3.36 -0.17
C LEU A 54 12.13 -2.20 -0.71
N LEU A 55 11.50 -1.25 -1.42
CA LEU A 55 12.18 -0.08 -1.99
C LEU A 55 12.78 0.82 -0.90
N GLU A 56 12.08 0.99 0.22
CA GLU A 56 12.57 1.72 1.39
C GLU A 56 13.75 0.99 2.07
N ALA A 57 13.70 -0.34 2.14
CA ALA A 57 14.73 -1.16 2.78
C ALA A 57 16.00 -1.36 1.92
N LEU A 58 16.00 -0.97 0.64
CA LEU A 58 17.15 -1.16 -0.27
C LEU A 58 18.50 -0.77 0.35
N PRO A 59 18.67 0.39 1.03
CA PRO A 59 19.97 0.78 1.59
C PRO A 59 20.50 -0.16 2.68
N THR A 60 19.63 -0.96 3.30
CA THR A 60 20.01 -1.90 4.36
C THR A 60 20.64 -3.19 3.82
N PHE A 61 20.43 -3.50 2.54
CA PHE A 61 20.99 -4.69 1.91
C PHE A 61 22.49 -4.56 1.68
N ARG A 62 23.24 -5.60 2.05
CA ARG A 62 24.71 -5.63 1.98
C ARG A 62 25.27 -6.25 0.70
N THR A 63 24.45 -7.00 -0.03
CA THR A 63 24.88 -7.71 -1.24
C THR A 63 23.83 -7.62 -2.33
N GLU A 64 24.28 -7.61 -3.58
CA GLU A 64 23.39 -7.68 -4.74
C GLU A 64 22.55 -8.95 -4.75
N ALA A 65 23.15 -10.09 -4.36
CA ALA A 65 22.42 -11.36 -4.29
C ALA A 65 21.22 -11.29 -3.35
N ALA A 66 21.34 -10.59 -2.21
CA ALA A 66 20.25 -10.40 -1.27
C ALA A 66 19.14 -9.48 -1.84
N VAL A 67 19.52 -8.41 -2.56
CA VAL A 67 18.55 -7.56 -3.27
C VAL A 67 17.79 -8.37 -4.32
N ARG A 68 18.51 -9.12 -5.18
CA ARG A 68 17.90 -9.95 -6.22
C ARG A 68 16.93 -10.98 -5.64
N ALA A 69 17.33 -11.67 -4.57
CA ALA A 69 16.49 -12.65 -3.90
C ALA A 69 15.20 -12.01 -3.36
N ALA A 70 15.30 -10.86 -2.68
CA ALA A 70 14.15 -10.17 -2.12
C ALA A 70 13.18 -9.65 -3.20
N VAL A 71 13.70 -9.14 -4.32
CA VAL A 71 12.86 -8.73 -5.47
C VAL A 71 12.18 -9.93 -6.11
N GLU A 72 12.87 -11.06 -6.27
CA GLU A 72 12.24 -12.26 -6.85
C GLU A 72 11.18 -12.87 -5.95
N GLU A 73 11.37 -12.89 -4.63
CA GLU A 73 10.34 -13.31 -3.68
C GLU A 73 9.08 -12.44 -3.79
N LEU A 74 9.25 -11.11 -3.87
CA LEU A 74 8.15 -10.18 -4.12
C LEU A 74 7.49 -10.48 -5.47
N ASN A 75 8.27 -10.72 -6.51
CA ASN A 75 7.76 -11.02 -7.85
C ASN A 75 6.98 -12.34 -7.90
N GLU A 76 7.40 -13.38 -7.19
CA GLU A 76 6.63 -14.62 -7.05
C GLU A 76 5.25 -14.35 -6.44
N ARG A 77 5.20 -13.50 -5.40
CA ARG A 77 3.93 -13.10 -4.77
C ARG A 77 3.06 -12.28 -5.71
N ILE A 78 3.62 -11.32 -6.45
CA ILE A 78 2.91 -10.55 -7.48
C ILE A 78 2.36 -11.49 -8.56
N ARG A 79 3.19 -12.37 -9.12
CA ARG A 79 2.78 -13.32 -10.18
C ARG A 79 1.69 -14.26 -9.69
N ARG A 80 1.77 -14.74 -8.45
CA ARG A 80 0.73 -15.58 -7.82
C ARG A 80 -0.58 -14.82 -7.69
N LEU A 81 -0.55 -13.60 -7.16
CA LEU A 81 -1.72 -12.75 -7.03
C LEU A 81 -2.36 -12.45 -8.39
N ASN A 82 -1.55 -12.12 -9.41
CA ASN A 82 -2.04 -11.83 -10.76
C ASN A 82 -2.63 -13.06 -11.45
N ARG A 83 -2.10 -14.26 -11.17
CA ARG A 83 -2.58 -15.51 -11.75
C ARG A 83 -3.92 -15.96 -11.16
N TYR A 84 -4.06 -15.89 -9.85
CA TYR A 84 -5.23 -16.45 -9.14
C TYR A 84 -6.27 -15.40 -8.75
N GLY A 85 -5.94 -14.12 -8.89
CA GLY A 85 -6.75 -13.03 -8.38
C GLY A 85 -6.72 -12.96 -6.85
N SER A 86 -7.26 -11.86 -6.32
CA SER A 86 -7.53 -11.75 -4.90
C SER A 86 -8.94 -12.27 -4.62
N PRO A 87 -9.17 -13.12 -3.61
CA PRO A 87 -10.52 -13.52 -3.20
C PRO A 87 -11.39 -12.33 -2.75
N SER A 88 -10.74 -11.23 -2.36
CA SER A 88 -11.36 -10.01 -1.85
C SER A 88 -10.57 -8.78 -2.32
N GLY A 89 -11.27 -7.72 -2.72
CA GLY A 89 -10.69 -6.44 -3.10
C GLY A 89 -10.52 -6.26 -4.62
N PRO A 90 -10.18 -5.03 -5.05
CA PRO A 90 -10.05 -4.71 -6.46
C PRO A 90 -8.89 -5.49 -7.11
N PRO A 91 -8.99 -5.78 -8.42
CA PRO A 91 -7.88 -6.38 -9.16
C PRO A 91 -6.64 -5.50 -9.05
N THR A 92 -5.48 -6.14 -8.95
CA THR A 92 -4.21 -5.41 -8.88
C THR A 92 -3.73 -5.04 -10.29
N THR A 93 -3.18 -3.84 -10.42
CA THR A 93 -2.44 -3.36 -11.60
C THR A 93 -0.93 -3.57 -11.46
N LEU A 94 -0.49 -4.14 -10.34
CA LEU A 94 0.93 -4.28 -10.03
C LEU A 94 1.54 -5.41 -10.86
N MET A 95 2.59 -5.08 -11.62
CA MET A 95 3.36 -6.02 -12.43
C MET A 95 4.61 -6.47 -11.68
N ALA A 96 5.21 -7.59 -12.11
CA ALA A 96 6.51 -8.00 -11.59
C ALA A 96 7.53 -6.87 -11.79
N GLN A 97 8.35 -6.64 -10.76
CA GLN A 97 9.37 -5.61 -10.74
C GLN A 97 10.59 -6.07 -11.54
N ASP A 98 11.23 -5.13 -12.24
CA ASP A 98 12.49 -5.36 -12.92
C ASP A 98 13.63 -5.46 -11.89
N VAL A 99 14.20 -6.66 -11.79
CA VAL A 99 15.27 -6.98 -10.84
C VAL A 99 16.53 -6.15 -11.13
N ASP A 100 16.91 -6.03 -12.41
CA ASP A 100 18.13 -5.32 -12.79
C ASP A 100 17.99 -3.82 -12.57
N ALA A 101 16.81 -3.26 -12.83
CA ALA A 101 16.52 -1.86 -12.52
C ALA A 101 16.61 -1.56 -11.01
N ILE A 102 16.08 -2.45 -10.16
CA ILE A 102 16.15 -2.28 -8.70
C ILE A 102 17.59 -2.44 -8.19
N VAL A 103 18.34 -3.42 -8.71
CA VAL A 103 19.76 -3.59 -8.37
C VAL A 103 20.57 -2.36 -8.79
N ALA A 104 20.31 -1.80 -9.97
CA ALA A 104 20.97 -0.57 -10.41
C ALA A 104 20.70 0.60 -9.45
N ARG A 105 19.44 0.79 -9.03
CA ARG A 105 19.04 1.79 -8.03
C ARG A 105 19.72 1.57 -6.68
N TRP A 106 19.86 0.32 -6.24
CA TRP A 106 20.58 0.00 -5.01
C TRP A 106 22.07 0.34 -5.12
N ARG A 107 22.71 -0.03 -6.23
CA ARG A 107 24.14 0.27 -6.46
C ARG A 107 24.42 1.77 -6.45
N THR A 108 23.55 2.59 -7.05
CA THR A 108 23.70 4.05 -7.02
C THR A 108 23.58 4.60 -5.60
N ALA A 109 22.62 4.09 -4.82
CA ALA A 109 22.45 4.51 -3.43
C ALA A 109 23.64 4.13 -2.53
N VAL A 110 24.27 2.97 -2.77
CA VAL A 110 25.49 2.55 -2.04
C VAL A 110 26.71 3.37 -2.44
N HIS A 111 26.82 3.75 -3.72
CA HIS A 111 27.96 4.57 -4.18
C HIS A 111 27.88 6.03 -3.75
N ASP A 112 26.68 6.60 -3.57
CA ASP A 112 26.52 7.97 -3.05
C ASP A 112 26.91 8.11 -1.56
N ASP A 113 27.01 7.00 -0.82
CA ASP A 113 27.40 6.95 0.59
C ASP A 113 28.92 6.75 0.82
N THR A 114 29.74 6.69 -0.23
CA THR A 114 31.21 6.53 -0.17
C THR A 114 31.95 7.79 -0.62
#